data_AF-A0A7W6H553-F1
#
_entry.id   AF-A0A7W6H553-F1
#
_cell.length_a   1.000
_cell.length_b   1.000
_cell.length_c   1.000
_cell.angle_alpha   90.00
_cell.angle_beta   90.00
_cell.angle_gamma   90.00
#
_symmetry.space_group_name_H-M   'P 1'
#
loop_
_entity.id
_entity.type
_entity.pdbx_description
1 polymer ?
#
loop_
_entity_poly.entity_id
_entity_poly.type
_entity_poly.pdbx_seq_one_letter_code
_entity_poly.pdbx_strand_id
1 'polypeptide(L)'
;MARAVAPEGFVRRYDTRFFLVSRGYAMQAIATPPTDEFDMVEWMTADEAACFPLIEVTRAVLAQAAAWIETGRFDRFRHPLTRLRPHVGSTFGEQAPRWT
;
A
#
# COMPACT_ATOMS: atom_id res chain seq x y z
N MET A 1 3.94 3.54 11.68
CA MET A 1 4.85 3.75 10.55
C MET A 1 5.31 2.43 9.93
N ALA A 2 4.76 2.07 8.77
CA ALA A 2 5.16 0.88 8.02
C ALA A 2 6.53 0.99 7.37
N ARG A 3 7.17 -0.15 7.11
CA ARG A 3 8.33 -0.22 6.21
C ARG A 3 8.34 -1.54 5.44
N ALA A 4 8.54 -1.48 4.14
CA ALA A 4 8.78 -2.64 3.28
C ALA A 4 10.14 -2.49 2.62
N VAL A 5 10.98 -3.52 2.74
CA VAL A 5 12.30 -3.57 2.10
C VAL A 5 12.23 -4.64 1.03
N ALA A 6 12.53 -4.26 -0.22
CA ALA A 6 12.55 -5.21 -1.32
C ALA A 6 13.55 -6.37 -1.06
N PRO A 7 13.15 -7.63 -1.33
CA PRO A 7 14.04 -8.79 -1.18
C PRO A 7 15.31 -8.68 -2.01
N GLU A 8 16.26 -9.55 -1.70
CA GLU A 8 17.45 -9.73 -2.53
C GLU A 8 17.08 -10.37 -3.88
N GLY A 9 17.90 -10.13 -4.91
CA GLY A 9 17.68 -10.68 -6.26
C GLY A 9 16.84 -9.81 -7.19
N PHE A 10 16.19 -8.75 -6.71
CA PHE A 10 15.54 -7.77 -7.58
C PHE A 10 16.57 -6.79 -8.17
N VAL A 11 16.48 -6.56 -9.48
CA VAL A 11 17.34 -5.60 -10.22
C VAL A 11 17.20 -4.18 -9.63
N ARG A 12 16.00 -3.81 -9.18
CA ARG A 12 15.72 -2.56 -8.47
C ARG A 12 15.15 -2.86 -7.11
N ARG A 13 15.69 -2.22 -6.07
CA ARG A 13 15.29 -2.42 -4.68
C ARG A 13 14.91 -1.10 -4.06
N TYR A 14 13.79 -1.10 -3.36
CA TYR A 14 13.29 0.06 -2.64
C TYR A 14 13.16 -0.28 -1.16
N ASP A 15 13.52 0.69 -0.34
CA ASP A 15 13.26 0.70 1.09
C ASP A 15 12.15 1.72 1.36
N THR A 16 10.92 1.23 1.32
CA THR A 16 9.73 2.07 1.29
C THR A 16 9.12 2.21 2.68
N ARG A 17 8.86 3.45 3.08
CA ARG A 17 8.11 3.79 4.30
C ARG A 17 6.71 4.24 3.91
N PHE A 18 5.69 3.73 4.59
CA PHE A 18 4.31 4.12 4.32
C PHE A 18 3.75 4.97 5.46
N PHE A 19 2.98 5.98 5.06
CA PHE A 19 2.34 6.95 5.91
C PHE A 19 0.85 6.99 5.57
N LEU A 20 0.03 7.29 6.58
CA LEU A 20 -1.41 7.49 6.45
C LEU A 20 -1.74 8.84 7.06
N VAL A 21 -2.55 9.64 6.38
CA VAL A 21 -2.97 10.97 6.82
C VAL A 21 -4.43 11.18 6.45
N SER A 22 -5.18 11.91 7.28
CA SER A 22 -6.54 12.31 6.93
C SER A 22 -6.52 13.22 5.71
N ARG A 23 -7.50 13.01 4.82
CA ARG A 23 -7.71 13.83 3.61
C ARG A 23 -7.77 15.32 3.90
N GLY A 24 -8.32 15.73 5.06
CA GLY A 24 -8.40 17.14 5.45
C GLY A 24 -7.05 17.84 5.57
N TYR A 25 -5.97 17.09 5.85
CA TYR A 25 -4.60 17.62 5.87
C TYR A 25 -3.90 17.53 4.51
N ALA A 26 -4.41 16.69 3.61
CA ALA A 26 -3.93 16.62 2.23
C ALA A 26 -4.59 17.75 1.41
N MET A 27 -4.01 18.95 1.45
CA MET A 27 -4.44 20.02 0.55
C MET A 27 -4.07 19.67 -0.90
N GLN A 28 -5.06 19.29 -1.71
CA GLN A 28 -5.33 19.81 -3.06
C GLN A 28 -6.55 19.09 -3.69
N ALA A 29 -7.31 19.83 -4.50
CA ALA A 29 -8.22 19.24 -5.50
C ALA A 29 -7.44 18.21 -6.34
N ILE A 30 -8.11 17.17 -6.85
CA ILE A 30 -7.46 16.19 -7.74
C ILE A 30 -6.68 16.98 -8.80
N ALA A 31 -5.35 16.94 -8.69
CA ALA A 31 -4.49 17.68 -9.60
C ALA A 31 -4.49 16.94 -10.93
N THR A 32 -4.67 17.67 -12.03
CA THR A 32 -4.16 17.21 -13.32
C THR A 32 -2.74 16.67 -13.10
N PRO A 33 -2.41 15.45 -13.56
CA PRO A 33 -1.08 14.89 -13.40
C PRO A 33 -0.02 15.93 -13.79
N PRO A 34 0.99 16.20 -12.94
CA PRO A 34 1.98 17.24 -13.21
C PRO A 34 2.92 16.88 -14.38
N THR A 35 2.93 15.61 -14.80
CA THR A 35 3.73 15.03 -15.89
C THR A 35 2.93 13.95 -16.64
N ASP A 36 3.49 13.40 -17.72
CA ASP A 36 2.96 12.29 -18.52
C ASP A 36 3.29 10.90 -17.94
N GLU A 37 3.87 10.83 -16.74
CA GLU A 37 4.18 9.56 -16.07
C GLU A 37 2.92 8.83 -15.58
N PHE A 38 1.82 9.57 -15.36
CA PHE A 38 0.54 9.05 -14.87
C PHE A 38 -0.60 9.43 -15.81
N ASP A 39 -1.37 8.45 -16.26
CA ASP A 39 -2.55 8.68 -17.09
C ASP A 39 -3.69 9.34 -16.30
N MET A 40 -3.83 8.99 -15.01
CA MET A 40 -4.95 9.41 -14.17
C MET A 40 -4.54 9.47 -12.69
N VAL A 41 -5.07 10.48 -11.98
CA VAL A 41 -5.01 10.59 -10.52
C VAL A 41 -6.43 10.83 -10.05
N GLU A 42 -6.93 10.02 -9.12
CA GLU A 42 -8.29 10.16 -8.61
C GLU A 42 -8.41 9.71 -7.15
N TRP A 43 -9.46 10.17 -6.48
CA TRP A 43 -9.85 9.63 -5.19
C TRP A 43 -10.70 8.38 -5.41
N MET A 44 -10.28 7.26 -4.82
CA MET A 44 -10.99 5.98 -4.90
C MET A 44 -11.15 5.36 -3.51
N THR A 45 -12.17 4.53 -3.38
CA THR A 45 -12.38 3.66 -2.22
C THR A 45 -11.36 2.51 -2.19
N ALA A 46 -11.23 1.85 -1.05
CA ALA A 46 -10.35 0.69 -0.93
C ALA A 46 -10.79 -0.48 -1.83
N ASP A 47 -12.10 -0.66 -2.00
CA ASP A 47 -12.67 -1.71 -2.86
C ASP A 47 -12.40 -1.44 -4.35
N GLU A 48 -12.56 -0.19 -4.79
CA GLU A 48 -12.19 0.22 -6.16
C GLU A 48 -10.70 0.00 -6.42
N ALA A 49 -9.84 0.38 -5.48
CA ALA A 49 -8.40 0.19 -5.61
C ALA A 49 -8.01 -1.30 -5.75
N ALA A 50 -8.74 -2.21 -5.09
CA ALA A 50 -8.46 -3.65 -5.12
C ALA A 50 -8.65 -4.29 -6.51
N CYS A 51 -9.44 -3.65 -7.39
CA CYS A 51 -9.69 -4.08 -8.76
C CYS A 51 -8.49 -3.86 -9.70
N PHE A 52 -7.50 -3.05 -9.31
CA PHE A 52 -6.31 -2.81 -10.12
C PHE A 52 -5.24 -3.89 -9.93
N PRO A 53 -4.30 -4.08 -10.88
CA PRO A 53 -3.18 -5.02 -10.77
C PRO A 53 -2.10 -4.48 -9.81
N LEU A 54 -2.44 -4.36 -8.53
CA LEU A 54 -1.54 -3.89 -7.49
C LEU A 54 -0.53 -4.97 -7.08
N ILE A 55 0.71 -4.54 -6.86
CA ILE A 55 1.74 -5.38 -6.23
C ILE A 55 1.33 -5.74 -4.79
N GLU A 56 1.78 -6.89 -4.31
CA GLU A 56 1.36 -7.46 -3.02
C GLU A 56 1.53 -6.51 -1.84
N VAL A 57 2.67 -5.80 -1.78
CA VAL A 57 2.93 -4.82 -0.72
C VAL A 57 1.89 -3.70 -0.72
N THR A 58 1.46 -3.21 -1.89
CA THR A 58 0.45 -2.16 -1.98
C THR A 58 -0.91 -2.67 -1.52
N ARG A 59 -1.30 -3.89 -1.91
CA ARG A 59 -2.56 -4.51 -1.44
C ARG A 59 -2.60 -4.62 0.08
N ALA A 60 -1.52 -5.12 0.68
CA ALA A 60 -1.43 -5.29 2.13
C ALA A 60 -1.47 -3.95 2.88
N VAL A 61 -0.81 -2.91 2.36
CA VAL A 61 -0.86 -1.57 2.95
C VAL A 61 -2.26 -0.96 2.87
N LEU A 62 -2.94 -1.06 1.73
CA LEU A 62 -4.30 -0.55 1.56
C LEU A 62 -5.31 -1.27 2.45
N ALA A 63 -5.27 -2.60 2.52
CA ALA A 63 -6.16 -3.39 3.37
C ALA A 63 -5.99 -3.03 4.86
N GLN A 64 -4.74 -2.88 5.32
CA GLN A 64 -4.47 -2.50 6.69
C GLN A 64 -4.87 -1.05 7.00
N ALA A 65 -4.69 -0.12 6.04
CA ALA A 65 -5.14 1.26 6.17
C ALA A 65 -6.67 1.35 6.25
N ALA A 66 -7.40 0.60 5.42
CA ALA A 66 -8.87 0.53 5.46
C ALA A 66 -9.37 0.05 6.84
N ALA A 67 -8.81 -1.05 7.36
CA ALA A 67 -9.14 -1.55 8.69
C ALA A 67 -8.86 -0.54 9.82
N TRP A 68 -7.80 0.27 9.70
CA TRP A 68 -7.50 1.33 10.68
C TRP A 68 -8.46 2.51 10.60
N ILE A 69 -8.91 2.86 9.40
CA ILE A 69 -9.91 3.92 9.20
C ILE A 69 -11.24 3.49 9.83
N GLU A 70 -11.70 2.27 9.53
CA GLU A 70 -12.95 1.71 10.07
C GLU A 70 -12.94 1.63 11.60
N THR A 71 -11.81 1.23 12.20
CA THR A 71 -11.68 1.08 13.65
C THR A 71 -11.28 2.37 14.38
N GLY A 72 -11.13 3.48 13.67
CA GLY A 72 -10.70 4.76 14.24
C GLY A 72 -9.27 4.77 14.79
N ARG A 73 -8.41 3.82 14.36
CA ARG A 73 -7.01 3.67 14.83
C ARG A 73 -5.99 4.48 14.02
N PHE A 74 -6.44 5.27 13.06
CA PHE A 74 -5.57 6.05 12.16
C PHE A 74 -4.94 7.28 12.84
N ASP A 75 -5.46 7.71 13.99
CA ASP A 75 -4.93 8.80 14.82
C ASP A 75 -3.65 8.42 15.58
N ARG A 76 -3.33 7.12 15.65
CA ARG A 76 -2.13 6.61 16.30
C ARG A 76 -0.97 6.55 15.32
N PHE A 77 -0.29 7.68 15.15
CA PHE A 77 0.97 7.87 14.41
C PHE A 77 2.13 6.88 14.75
N ARG A 78 1.94 5.93 15.66
CA ARG A 78 3.01 5.08 16.22
C ARG A 78 2.93 3.58 15.90
N HIS A 79 1.90 3.08 15.24
CA HIS A 79 1.86 1.63 14.94
C HIS A 79 2.50 1.32 13.58
N PRO A 80 3.63 0.60 13.52
CA PRO A 80 4.13 0.11 12.26
C PRO A 80 3.14 -0.84 11.60
N LEU A 81 2.92 -0.71 10.27
CA LEU A 81 2.33 -1.84 9.54
C LEU A 81 3.28 -3.02 9.76
N THR A 82 2.70 -4.16 10.13
CA THR A 82 3.43 -5.42 10.31
C THR A 82 4.41 -5.60 9.17
N ARG A 83 5.68 -5.86 9.49
CA ARG A 83 6.77 -6.01 8.51
C ARG A 83 6.35 -7.02 7.44
N LEU A 84 5.99 -6.55 6.25
CA LEU A 84 5.68 -7.41 5.12
C LEU A 84 7.00 -8.02 4.65
N ARG A 85 7.17 -9.32 4.92
CA ARG A 85 8.20 -10.13 4.28
C ARG A 85 7.49 -10.89 3.16
N PRO A 86 7.76 -10.60 1.88
CA PRO A 86 7.34 -11.51 0.83
C PRO A 86 8.04 -12.86 1.07
N HIS A 87 7.28 -13.94 0.93
CA HIS A 87 7.81 -15.29 1.11
C HIS A 87 8.78 -15.60 -0.04
N VAL A 88 10.05 -15.84 0.28
CA VAL A 88 11.02 -16.35 -0.70
C VAL A 88 10.67 -17.81 -0.95
N GLY A 89 10.00 -18.07 -2.08
CA GLY A 89 9.61 -19.43 -2.49
C GLY A 89 8.41 -19.51 -3.42
N SER A 90 7.60 -18.47 -3.55
CA SER A 90 6.42 -18.50 -4.42
C SER A 90 6.82 -18.17 -5.86
N THR A 91 7.08 -19.21 -6.66
CA THR A 91 7.01 -19.10 -8.12
C THR A 91 5.66 -18.50 -8.50
N PHE A 92 5.67 -17.55 -9.43
CA PHE A 92 4.48 -17.00 -10.06
C PHE A 92 3.62 -18.16 -10.59
N GLY A 93 2.46 -18.38 -9.98
CA GLY A 93 1.55 -19.47 -10.32
C GLY A 93 1.14 -20.26 -9.08
N GLU A 94 -0.09 -20.02 -8.64
CA GLU A 94 -0.90 -20.97 -7.86
C GLU A 94 -0.38 -21.29 -6.45
N GLN A 95 -0.72 -20.42 -5.48
CA GLN A 95 -1.30 -20.83 -4.19
C GLN A 95 -1.64 -19.60 -3.34
N ALA A 96 -2.89 -19.54 -2.87
CA ALA A 96 -3.37 -18.53 -1.93
C ALA A 96 -2.66 -18.68 -0.56
N PRO A 97 -2.37 -17.57 0.15
CA PRO A 97 -1.71 -17.66 1.45
C PRO A 97 -2.69 -18.18 2.52
N ARG A 98 -2.22 -19.17 3.29
CA ARG A 98 -2.83 -19.54 4.58
C ARG A 98 -2.32 -18.59 5.66
N TRP A 99 -3.25 -18.06 6.44
CA TRP A 99 -2.99 -17.21 7.60
C TRP A 99 -2.89 -18.08 8.86
N THR A 100 -1.76 -18.01 9.56
CA THR A 100 -1.60 -18.41 10.98
C THR A 100 -0.92 -17.28 11.71
#